data_AF-A0A4Q3GXG4-F1
#
_entry.id   AF-A0A4Q3GXG4-F1
#
_cell.length_a   1.000
_cell.length_b   1.000
_cell.length_c   1.000
_cell.angle_alpha   90.00
_cell.angle_beta   90.00
_cell.angle_gamma   90.00
#
_symmetry.space_group_name_H-M   'P 1'
#
loop_
_entity.id
_entity.type
_entity.pdbx_description
1 polymer ?
#
loop_
_entity_poly.entity_id
_entity_poly.type
_entity_poly.pdbx_seq_one_letter_code
_entity_poly.pdbx_strand_id
1 'polypeptide(L)'
;MGRTLTCAFTQWSPGLGDNNFMGWMTVVVYLVAGIASLRAARAMPDDRLSRRERLFWIISGAVMLSLSVNKQLDLQSLVTMVGRCHSQLSGWYNDRRAVQKLFILGVAAGGVLGLGLLALLLRGILDRVWLALLGLGFVCVFVVIRAASFHHVDILISSRVMGFKINWLLEMPGPLLVILVAMRRWHGVKAD
;
A
#
# COMPACT_ATOMS: atom_id res chain seq x y z
N MET A 1 20.37 -20.12 -2.07
CA MET A 1 19.84 -18.74 -2.08
C MET A 1 20.73 -17.74 -2.82
N GLY A 2 22.06 -17.74 -2.62
CA GLY A 2 22.98 -16.75 -3.24
C GLY A 2 22.86 -16.58 -4.76
N ARG A 3 22.92 -17.69 -5.54
CA ARG A 3 22.86 -17.64 -7.02
C ARG A 3 21.55 -17.06 -7.57
N THR A 4 20.42 -17.33 -6.91
CA THR A 4 19.10 -16.80 -7.30
C THR A 4 19.04 -15.29 -7.12
N LEU A 5 19.54 -14.78 -5.99
CA LEU A 5 19.58 -13.36 -5.71
C LEU A 5 20.52 -12.64 -6.67
N THR A 6 21.69 -13.22 -6.98
CA THR A 6 22.61 -12.64 -7.97
C THR A 6 21.97 -12.54 -9.36
N CYS A 7 21.27 -13.59 -9.82
CA CYS A 7 20.51 -13.58 -11.08
C CYS A 7 19.42 -12.50 -11.10
N ALA A 8 18.69 -12.35 -9.99
CA ALA A 8 17.62 -11.37 -9.88
C ALA A 8 18.17 -9.94 -9.88
N PHE A 9 19.18 -9.64 -9.07
CA PHE A 9 19.75 -8.29 -8.96
C PHE A 9 20.52 -7.85 -10.21
N THR A 10 21.10 -8.77 -10.99
CA THR A 10 21.77 -8.41 -12.25
C THR A 10 20.80 -8.11 -13.38
N GLN A 11 19.63 -8.75 -13.38
CA GLN A 11 18.59 -8.53 -14.39
C GLN A 11 17.56 -7.48 -13.96
N TRP A 12 17.46 -7.20 -12.67
CA TRP A 12 16.61 -6.16 -12.12
C TRP A 12 17.34 -4.83 -12.18
N SER A 13 16.96 -3.98 -13.14
CA SER A 13 17.19 -2.55 -12.99
C SER A 13 16.09 -2.00 -12.08
N PRO A 14 16.39 -1.12 -11.09
CA PRO A 14 15.34 -0.33 -10.46
C PRO A 14 14.61 0.41 -11.58
N GLY A 15 13.44 -0.11 -11.93
CA GLY A 15 12.54 0.60 -12.81
C GLY A 15 12.18 1.84 -12.05
N LEU A 16 12.77 2.99 -12.40
CA LEU A 16 12.10 4.27 -12.23
C LEU A 16 10.80 4.10 -13.00
N GLY A 17 9.80 3.53 -12.33
CA GLY A 17 8.60 2.99 -12.97
C GLY A 17 7.97 4.11 -13.75
N ASP A 18 7.83 3.90 -15.07
CA ASP A 18 7.34 4.84 -16.07
C ASP A 18 7.51 6.30 -15.66
N ASN A 19 8.52 7.00 -16.19
CA ASN A 19 8.83 8.42 -15.93
C ASN A 19 7.71 9.38 -16.40
N ASN A 20 6.53 9.16 -15.87
CA ASN A 20 5.25 9.74 -16.19
C ASN A 20 4.83 10.50 -14.93
N PHE A 21 4.37 11.71 -15.16
CA PHE A 21 3.90 12.64 -14.13
C PHE A 21 2.98 11.98 -13.08
N MET A 22 2.16 11.01 -13.51
CA MET A 22 1.21 10.31 -12.65
C MET A 22 1.85 9.40 -11.61
N GLY A 23 2.96 8.72 -11.94
CA GLY A 23 3.70 7.90 -10.98
C GLY A 23 4.21 8.76 -9.82
N TRP A 24 4.83 9.88 -10.17
CA TRP A 24 5.32 10.87 -9.21
C TRP A 24 4.20 11.52 -8.39
N MET A 25 3.04 11.80 -9.00
CA MET A 25 1.90 12.34 -8.27
C MET A 25 1.41 11.38 -7.18
N THR A 26 1.30 10.08 -7.47
CA THR A 26 0.87 9.09 -6.45
C THR A 26 1.87 8.97 -5.30
N VAL A 27 3.17 9.02 -5.61
CA VAL A 27 4.25 9.07 -4.62
C VAL A 27 4.09 10.29 -3.72
N VAL A 28 3.86 11.48 -4.29
CA VAL A 28 3.62 12.71 -3.51
C VAL A 28 2.39 12.57 -2.63
N VAL A 29 1.29 12.02 -3.14
CA VAL A 29 0.06 11.84 -2.35
C VAL A 29 0.30 10.88 -1.18
N TYR A 30 0.95 9.75 -1.40
CA TYR A 30 1.31 8.82 -0.31
C TYR A 30 2.25 9.47 0.71
N LEU A 31 3.22 10.26 0.24
CA LEU A 31 4.14 10.98 1.12
C LEU A 31 3.41 12.03 1.96
N VAL A 32 2.49 12.80 1.38
CA VAL A 32 1.64 13.76 2.09
C VAL A 32 0.75 13.04 3.10
N ALA A 33 0.14 11.91 2.74
CA ALA A 33 -0.65 11.08 3.66
C ALA A 33 0.18 10.56 4.84
N GLY A 34 1.41 10.12 4.55
CA GLY A 34 2.37 9.68 5.55
C GLY A 34 2.72 10.78 6.54
N ILE A 35 3.11 11.95 6.03
CA ILE A 35 3.49 13.10 6.86
C ILE A 35 2.28 13.63 7.65
N ALA A 36 1.10 13.73 7.04
CA ALA A 36 -0.12 14.17 7.71
C ALA A 36 -0.47 13.24 8.88
N SER A 37 -0.38 11.93 8.66
CA SER A 37 -0.59 10.91 9.71
C SER A 37 0.43 11.08 10.84
N LEU A 38 1.72 11.24 10.53
CA LEU A 38 2.74 11.44 11.57
C LEU A 38 2.58 12.77 12.33
N ARG A 39 2.09 13.83 11.68
CA ARG A 39 1.75 15.09 12.35
C ARG A 39 0.56 14.93 13.29
N ALA A 40 -0.49 14.23 12.85
CA ALA A 40 -1.61 13.88 13.71
C ALA A 40 -1.15 13.06 14.92
N ALA A 41 -0.27 12.07 14.72
CA ALA A 41 0.31 11.27 15.80
C ALA A 41 1.07 12.11 16.83
N ARG A 42 1.85 13.11 16.39
CA ARG A 42 2.66 13.97 17.27
C ARG A 42 1.85 14.99 18.06
N ALA A 43 0.70 15.41 17.54
CA ALA A 43 -0.17 16.35 18.24
C ALA A 43 -0.97 15.70 19.36
N MET A 44 -1.12 14.38 19.38
CA MET A 44 -1.95 13.69 20.36
C MET A 44 -1.39 13.80 21.79
N PRO A 45 -2.23 14.16 22.77
CA PRO A 45 -1.86 14.20 24.19
C PRO A 45 -1.57 12.80 24.77
N ASP A 46 -0.93 12.74 25.93
CA ASP A 46 -0.39 11.49 26.50
C ASP A 46 -1.40 10.66 27.34
N ASP A 47 -2.68 10.72 26.99
CA ASP A 47 -3.72 9.91 27.64
C ASP A 47 -3.86 8.50 27.01
N ARG A 48 -4.50 7.58 27.75
CA ARG A 48 -4.62 6.17 27.37
C ARG A 48 -5.35 5.94 26.04
N LEU A 49 -6.32 6.80 25.72
CA LEU A 49 -7.10 6.72 24.49
C LEU A 49 -6.28 7.27 23.31
N SER A 50 -5.67 8.45 23.49
CA SER A 50 -4.83 9.09 22.48
C SER A 50 -3.54 8.33 22.19
N ARG A 51 -3.00 7.52 23.11
CA ARG A 51 -1.89 6.60 22.80
C ARG A 51 -2.26 5.58 21.72
N ARG A 52 -3.47 5.03 21.75
CA ARG A 52 -3.95 4.09 20.72
C ARG A 52 -4.16 4.79 19.38
N GLU A 53 -4.73 5.99 19.41
CA GLU A 53 -4.90 6.84 18.22
C GLU A 53 -3.54 7.24 17.62
N ARG A 54 -2.58 7.63 18.46
CA ARG A 54 -1.20 7.93 18.06
C ARG A 54 -0.53 6.72 17.41
N LEU A 55 -0.66 5.53 18.00
CA LEU A 55 -0.12 4.30 17.41
C LEU A 55 -0.75 4.03 16.03
N PHE A 56 -2.06 4.19 15.90
CA PHE A 56 -2.76 4.07 14.61
C PHE A 56 -2.19 5.03 13.56
N TRP A 57 -2.00 6.30 13.92
CA TRP A 57 -1.44 7.30 13.02
C TRP A 57 0.02 7.03 12.65
N ILE A 58 0.82 6.48 13.58
CA ILE A 58 2.20 6.03 13.31
C ILE A 58 2.19 4.86 12.32
N ILE A 59 1.37 3.84 12.56
CA ILE A 59 1.25 2.67 11.67
C ILE A 59 0.77 3.10 10.29
N SER A 60 -0.28 3.93 10.23
CA SER A 60 -0.82 4.46 8.97
C SER A 60 0.25 5.26 8.21
N GLY A 61 0.98 6.13 8.92
CA GLY A 61 2.08 6.89 8.36
C GLY A 61 3.19 6.00 7.79
N ALA A 62 3.60 4.99 8.55
CA ALA A 62 4.61 4.02 8.13
C ALA A 62 4.16 3.22 6.89
N VAL A 63 2.90 2.79 6.83
CA VAL A 63 2.33 2.11 5.66
C VAL A 63 2.34 3.01 4.43
N MET A 64 1.87 4.26 4.53
CA MET A 64 1.83 5.20 3.40
C MET A 64 3.24 5.53 2.87
N LEU A 65 4.20 5.77 3.77
CA LEU A 65 5.59 6.00 3.36
C LEU A 65 6.21 4.76 2.72
N SER A 66 5.94 3.58 3.27
CA SER A 66 6.40 2.32 2.69
C SER A 66 5.82 2.11 1.29
N LEU A 67 4.55 2.45 1.07
CA LEU A 67 3.91 2.40 -0.26
C LEU A 67 4.51 3.41 -1.24
N SER A 68 4.83 4.62 -0.78
CA SER A 68 5.53 5.63 -1.58
C SER A 68 6.89 5.12 -2.07
N VAL A 69 7.66 4.49 -1.19
CA VAL A 69 8.97 3.90 -1.55
C VAL A 69 8.78 2.66 -2.43
N ASN A 70 7.82 1.80 -2.10
CA ASN A 70 7.49 0.61 -2.86
C ASN A 70 7.08 0.93 -4.30
N LYS A 71 6.33 2.02 -4.51
CA LYS A 71 5.92 2.49 -5.84
C LYS A 71 7.12 2.81 -6.73
N GLN A 72 8.19 3.38 -6.15
CA GLN A 72 9.41 3.73 -6.89
C GLN A 72 10.34 2.53 -7.08
N LEU A 73 10.47 1.67 -6.08
CA LEU A 73 11.32 0.47 -6.16
C LEU A 73 10.66 -0.66 -6.96
N ASP A 74 9.35 -0.57 -7.21
CA ASP A 74 8.53 -1.62 -7.81
C ASP A 74 8.94 -3.03 -7.33
N LEU A 75 8.94 -3.25 -6.00
CA LEU A 75 9.41 -4.52 -5.40
C LEU A 75 8.69 -5.75 -5.97
N GLN A 76 7.49 -5.55 -6.52
CA GLN A 76 6.71 -6.55 -7.23
C GLN A 76 7.46 -7.12 -8.45
N SER A 77 8.15 -6.28 -9.25
CA SER A 77 9.02 -6.74 -10.34
C SER A 77 10.21 -7.54 -9.80
N LEU A 78 10.84 -7.08 -8.71
CA LEU A 78 11.98 -7.76 -8.09
C LEU A 78 11.58 -9.17 -7.62
N VAL A 79 10.47 -9.31 -6.90
CA VAL A 79 9.97 -10.61 -6.42
C VAL A 79 9.65 -11.54 -7.60
N THR A 80 9.08 -10.99 -8.67
CA THR A 80 8.78 -11.75 -9.89
C THR A 80 10.06 -12.24 -10.58
N MET A 81 11.11 -11.41 -10.64
CA MET A 81 12.41 -11.77 -11.20
C MET A 81 13.13 -12.82 -10.35
N VAL A 82 13.10 -12.67 -9.02
CA VAL A 82 13.59 -13.70 -8.07
C VAL A 82 12.85 -15.01 -8.30
N GLY A 83 11.53 -14.98 -8.40
CA GLY A 83 10.71 -16.16 -8.70
C GLY A 83 11.06 -16.79 -10.04
N ARG A 84 11.31 -15.99 -11.08
CA ARG A 84 11.72 -16.45 -12.41
C ARG A 84 13.09 -17.14 -12.36
N CYS A 85 14.10 -16.49 -11.81
CA CYS A 85 15.44 -17.06 -11.63
C CYS A 85 15.41 -18.34 -10.77
N HIS A 86 14.60 -18.35 -9.70
CA HIS A 86 14.46 -19.54 -8.85
C HIS A 86 13.80 -20.70 -9.61
N SER A 87 12.72 -20.41 -10.35
CA SER A 87 11.98 -21.42 -11.10
C SER A 87 12.80 -22.06 -12.21
N GLN A 88 13.68 -21.28 -12.88
CA GLN A 88 14.57 -21.80 -13.93
C GLN A 88 15.67 -22.70 -13.36
N LEU A 89 16.18 -22.39 -12.17
CA LEU A 89 17.20 -23.20 -11.50
C LEU A 89 16.63 -24.47 -10.84
N SER A 90 15.39 -24.44 -10.38
CA SER A 90 14.73 -25.55 -9.69
C SER A 90 13.84 -26.43 -10.59
N GLY A 91 13.74 -26.14 -11.89
CA GLY A 91 12.94 -26.91 -12.86
C GLY A 91 11.41 -26.79 -12.74
N TRP A 92 10.90 -26.01 -11.79
CA TRP A 92 9.46 -25.86 -11.47
C TRP A 92 8.73 -24.78 -12.29
N TYR A 93 9.15 -24.55 -13.54
CA TYR A 93 8.61 -23.47 -14.37
C TYR A 93 7.09 -23.58 -14.63
N ASN A 94 6.52 -24.79 -14.55
CA ASN A 94 5.10 -25.04 -14.80
C ASN A 94 4.15 -24.57 -13.68
N ASP A 95 4.65 -24.36 -12.46
CA ASP A 95 3.81 -24.01 -11.28
C ASP A 95 3.69 -22.50 -10.99
N ARG A 96 4.08 -21.66 -11.94
CA ARG A 96 3.99 -20.18 -11.82
C ARG A 96 2.63 -19.68 -11.35
N ARG A 97 1.56 -20.31 -11.83
CA ARG A 97 0.18 -19.94 -11.49
C ARG A 97 -0.15 -20.23 -10.03
N ALA A 98 0.40 -21.30 -9.46
CA ALA A 98 0.19 -21.65 -8.05
C ALA A 98 0.89 -20.63 -7.14
N VAL A 99 2.13 -20.26 -7.46
CA VAL A 99 2.90 -19.26 -6.69
C VAL A 99 2.26 -17.88 -6.76
N GLN A 100 1.80 -17.45 -7.93
CA GLN A 100 1.09 -16.18 -8.09
C GLN A 100 -0.21 -16.15 -7.28
N LYS A 101 -1.02 -17.22 -7.33
CA LYS A 101 -2.23 -17.34 -6.50
C LYS A 101 -1.93 -17.28 -5.01
N LEU A 102 -0.90 -18.01 -4.55
CA LEU A 102 -0.50 -18.03 -3.15
C LEU A 102 -0.04 -16.65 -2.67
N PHE A 103 0.70 -15.91 -3.52
CA PHE A 103 1.12 -14.54 -3.24
C PHE A 103 -0.08 -13.59 -3.11
N ILE A 104 -1.02 -13.61 -4.07
CA ILE A 104 -2.24 -12.79 -4.02
C ILE A 104 -3.06 -13.11 -2.78
N LEU A 105 -3.27 -14.41 -2.48
CA LEU A 105 -3.99 -14.85 -1.30
C LEU A 105 -3.29 -14.37 -0.02
N GLY A 106 -1.97 -14.45 0.04
CA GLY A 106 -1.17 -13.99 1.17
C GLY A 106 -1.29 -12.48 1.40
N VAL A 107 -1.21 -11.67 0.34
CA VAL A 107 -1.39 -10.21 0.42
C VAL A 107 -2.82 -9.85 0.83
N ALA A 108 -3.83 -10.52 0.25
CA ALA A 108 -5.23 -10.29 0.58
C ALA A 108 -5.55 -10.68 2.03
N ALA A 109 -5.13 -11.87 2.47
CA ALA A 109 -5.29 -12.32 3.83
C ALA A 109 -4.55 -11.39 4.82
N GLY A 110 -3.32 -11.01 4.50
CA GLY A 110 -2.54 -10.06 5.31
C GLY A 110 -3.23 -8.70 5.44
N GLY A 111 -3.80 -8.17 4.35
CA GLY A 111 -4.57 -6.93 4.36
C GLY A 111 -5.83 -7.01 5.22
N VAL A 112 -6.64 -8.07 5.05
CA VAL A 112 -7.87 -8.29 5.84
C VAL A 112 -7.56 -8.50 7.32
N LEU A 113 -6.58 -9.35 7.64
CA LEU A 113 -6.17 -9.61 9.02
C LEU A 113 -5.57 -8.36 9.66
N GLY A 114 -4.74 -7.60 8.94
CA GLY A 114 -4.16 -6.35 9.42
C GLY A 114 -5.20 -5.29 9.72
N LEU A 115 -6.14 -5.06 8.80
CA LEU A 115 -7.25 -4.12 9.00
C LEU A 115 -8.20 -4.57 10.10
N GLY A 116 -8.52 -5.87 10.15
CA GLY A 116 -9.36 -6.45 11.20
C GLY A 116 -8.73 -6.31 12.57
N LEU A 117 -7.44 -6.62 12.70
CA LEU A 117 -6.69 -6.44 13.94
C LEU A 117 -6.64 -4.97 14.36
N LEU A 118 -6.38 -4.05 13.44
CA LEU A 118 -6.42 -2.61 13.71
C LEU A 118 -7.82 -2.18 14.18
N ALA A 119 -8.88 -2.62 13.50
CA ALA A 119 -10.26 -2.32 13.90
C ALA A 119 -10.58 -2.84 15.31
N LEU A 120 -10.14 -4.06 15.64
CA LEU A 120 -10.33 -4.66 16.96
C LEU A 120 -9.56 -3.91 18.06
N LEU A 121 -8.29 -3.54 17.81
CA LEU A 121 -7.47 -2.76 18.73
C LEU A 121 -8.02 -1.35 18.96
N LEU A 122 -8.68 -0.79 17.94
CA LEU A 122 -9.21 0.57 17.91
C LEU A 122 -10.72 0.64 18.17
N ARG A 123 -11.38 -0.47 18.52
CA ARG A 123 -12.83 -0.54 18.71
C ARG A 123 -13.40 0.51 19.67
N GLY A 124 -12.61 0.96 20.65
CA GLY A 124 -13.00 1.99 21.61
C GLY A 124 -12.87 3.44 21.12
N ILE A 125 -12.26 3.66 19.95
CA ILE A 125 -12.13 4.97 19.31
C ILE A 125 -12.54 4.94 17.84
N LEU A 126 -13.32 3.93 17.42
CA LEU A 126 -13.67 3.72 16.03
C LEU A 126 -14.41 4.94 15.45
N ASP A 127 -15.30 5.56 16.22
CA ASP A 127 -16.03 6.78 15.81
C ASP A 127 -15.11 7.94 15.42
N ARG A 128 -13.87 7.95 15.93
CA ARG A 128 -12.86 8.98 15.66
C ARG A 128 -12.01 8.67 14.43
N VAL A 129 -11.83 7.40 14.09
CA VAL A 129 -10.87 6.95 13.05
C VAL A 129 -11.49 6.14 11.92
N TRP A 130 -12.80 5.88 11.92
CA TRP A 130 -13.46 4.99 10.95
C TRP A 130 -13.25 5.43 9.50
N LEU A 131 -13.26 6.74 9.22
CA LEU A 131 -12.99 7.28 7.88
C LEU A 131 -11.55 7.01 7.42
N ALA A 132 -10.58 7.09 8.34
CA ALA A 132 -9.18 6.77 8.03
C ALA A 132 -8.97 5.27 7.85
N LEU A 133 -9.66 4.44 8.66
CA LEU A 133 -9.68 2.99 8.51
C LEU A 133 -10.29 2.57 7.16
N LEU A 134 -11.35 3.24 6.73
CA LEU A 134 -11.97 3.05 5.42
C LEU A 134 -11.01 3.46 4.29
N GLY A 135 -10.29 4.58 4.43
CA GLY A 135 -9.24 4.98 3.51
C GLY A 135 -8.10 3.96 3.40
N LEU A 136 -7.65 3.39 4.52
CA LEU A 136 -6.70 2.27 4.56
C LEU A 136 -7.26 1.01 3.88
N GLY A 137 -8.56 0.74 4.07
CA GLY A 137 -9.28 -0.32 3.36
C GLY A 137 -9.18 -0.18 1.85
N PHE A 138 -9.46 1.01 1.32
CA PHE A 138 -9.28 1.31 -0.11
C PHE A 138 -7.85 1.07 -0.58
N VAL A 139 -6.86 1.50 0.21
CA VAL A 139 -5.44 1.26 -0.11
C VAL A 139 -5.10 -0.24 -0.14
N CYS A 140 -5.60 -1.03 0.82
CA CYS A 140 -5.40 -2.48 0.83
C CYS A 140 -6.03 -3.14 -0.39
N VAL A 141 -7.26 -2.77 -0.74
CA VAL A 141 -7.94 -3.28 -1.94
C VAL A 141 -7.15 -2.94 -3.19
N PHE A 142 -6.65 -1.70 -3.30
CA PHE A 142 -5.79 -1.29 -4.42
C PHE A 142 -4.51 -2.14 -4.53
N VAL A 143 -3.81 -2.37 -3.42
CA VAL A 143 -2.61 -3.22 -3.38
C VAL A 143 -2.92 -4.65 -3.83
N VAL A 144 -4.05 -5.22 -3.40
CA VAL A 144 -4.49 -6.57 -3.81
C VAL A 144 -4.84 -6.61 -5.30
N ILE A 145 -5.56 -5.62 -5.82
CA ILE A 145 -5.88 -5.52 -7.26
C ILE A 145 -4.59 -5.47 -8.07
N ARG A 146 -3.62 -4.66 -7.64
CA ARG A 146 -2.32 -4.55 -8.30
C ARG A 146 -1.52 -5.86 -8.25
N ALA A 147 -1.58 -6.59 -7.13
CA ALA A 147 -0.97 -7.91 -7.02
C ALA A 147 -1.68 -8.94 -7.91
N ALA A 148 -3.00 -8.83 -8.09
CA ALA A 148 -3.81 -9.73 -8.90
C ALA A 148 -3.75 -9.45 -10.42
N SER A 149 -3.43 -8.21 -10.83
CA SER A 149 -3.41 -7.79 -12.24
C SER A 149 -2.46 -8.61 -13.12
N PHE A 150 -1.45 -9.26 -12.52
CA PHE A 150 -0.53 -10.19 -13.18
C PHE A 150 -1.21 -11.31 -13.99
N HIS A 151 -2.48 -11.63 -13.72
CA HIS A 151 -3.08 -12.86 -14.19
C HIS A 151 -4.12 -12.75 -15.31
N HIS A 152 -4.48 -11.55 -15.81
CA HIS A 152 -5.29 -11.23 -17.02
C HIS A 152 -6.08 -9.90 -16.89
N VAL A 153 -5.94 -9.16 -15.77
CA VAL A 153 -6.74 -7.94 -15.50
C VAL A 153 -6.08 -6.67 -16.04
N ASP A 154 -4.85 -6.74 -16.56
CA ASP A 154 -4.16 -5.58 -17.16
C ASP A 154 -4.91 -4.98 -18.36
N ILE A 155 -5.66 -5.77 -19.12
CA ILE A 155 -6.39 -5.28 -20.31
C ILE A 155 -7.63 -4.45 -19.91
N LEU A 156 -8.32 -4.85 -18.84
CA LEU A 156 -9.49 -4.13 -18.34
C LEU A 156 -9.09 -2.90 -17.50
N ILE A 157 -7.94 -2.97 -16.81
CA ILE A 157 -7.40 -1.87 -15.99
C ILE A 157 -6.64 -0.82 -16.83
N SER A 158 -6.04 -1.23 -17.96
CA SER A 158 -5.45 -0.32 -18.96
C SER A 158 -6.50 0.31 -19.89
N SER A 159 -7.76 -0.14 -19.82
CA SER A 159 -8.86 0.51 -20.53
C SER A 159 -9.14 1.89 -19.93
N ARG A 160 -9.03 2.92 -20.77
CA ARG A 160 -9.44 4.28 -20.47
C ARG A 160 -10.96 4.32 -20.40
N VAL A 161 -11.51 4.51 -19.21
CA VAL A 161 -12.90 4.94 -19.06
C VAL A 161 -12.84 6.46 -18.94
N MET A 162 -13.48 7.18 -19.86
CA MET A 162 -13.53 8.66 -19.84
C MET A 162 -12.16 9.36 -19.96
N GLY A 163 -11.16 8.74 -20.61
CA GLY A 163 -9.82 9.33 -20.79
C GLY A 163 -8.89 9.21 -19.57
N PHE A 164 -9.39 8.77 -18.42
CA PHE A 164 -8.60 8.47 -17.22
C PHE A 164 -8.31 6.96 -17.11
N LYS A 165 -7.10 6.59 -16.67
CA LYS A 165 -6.79 5.18 -16.36
C LYS A 165 -7.59 4.78 -15.10
N ILE A 166 -8.30 3.66 -15.11
CA ILE A 166 -9.10 3.15 -13.96
C ILE A 166 -8.23 3.04 -12.67
N ASN A 167 -6.94 2.77 -12.83
CA ASN A 167 -5.96 2.82 -11.75
C ASN A 167 -6.01 4.10 -10.91
N TRP A 168 -6.26 5.25 -11.54
CA TRP A 168 -6.28 6.54 -10.87
C TRP A 168 -7.48 6.69 -9.92
N LEU A 169 -8.66 6.25 -10.36
CA LEU A 169 -9.89 6.32 -9.57
C LEU A 169 -9.82 5.43 -8.32
N LEU A 170 -9.05 4.35 -8.37
CA LEU A 170 -8.85 3.43 -7.24
C LEU A 170 -7.68 3.84 -6.34
N GLU A 171 -6.62 4.44 -6.88
CA GLU A 171 -5.39 4.74 -6.14
C GLU A 171 -5.49 6.03 -5.29
N MET A 172 -6.24 7.02 -5.77
CA MET A 172 -6.36 8.36 -5.14
C MET A 172 -7.29 8.45 -3.90
N PRO A 173 -8.49 7.83 -3.86
CA PRO A 173 -9.46 8.13 -2.79
C PRO A 173 -9.00 7.66 -1.41
N GLY A 174 -8.30 6.51 -1.32
CA GLY A 174 -7.81 5.99 -0.04
C GLY A 174 -6.84 6.95 0.68
N PRO A 175 -5.71 7.32 0.06
CA PRO A 175 -4.76 8.27 0.63
C PRO A 175 -5.35 9.66 0.89
N LEU A 176 -6.21 10.15 -0.01
CA LEU A 176 -6.89 11.44 0.19
C LEU A 176 -7.80 11.44 1.41
N LEU A 177 -8.54 10.35 1.66
CA LEU A 177 -9.34 10.19 2.87
C LEU A 177 -8.46 10.16 4.12
N VAL A 178 -7.33 9.45 4.08
CA VAL A 178 -6.37 9.43 5.19
C VAL A 178 -5.82 10.84 5.47
N ILE A 179 -5.46 11.60 4.43
CA ILE A 179 -5.01 13.00 4.55
C ILE A 179 -6.09 13.87 5.20
N LEU A 180 -7.32 13.82 4.69
CA LEU A 180 -8.44 14.62 5.18
C LEU A 180 -8.71 14.38 6.67
N VAL A 181 -8.77 13.11 7.07
CA VAL A 181 -9.04 12.74 8.46
C VAL A 181 -7.85 13.12 9.35
N ALA A 182 -6.62 12.87 8.91
CA ALA A 182 -5.41 13.25 9.65
C ALA A 182 -5.35 14.76 9.91
N MET A 183 -5.62 15.58 8.89
CA MET A 183 -5.64 17.04 9.02
C MET A 183 -6.77 17.52 9.94
N ARG A 184 -7.98 16.95 9.81
CA ARG A 184 -9.11 17.30 10.68
C ARG A 184 -8.81 17.00 12.15
N ARG A 185 -8.16 15.85 12.43
CA ARG A 185 -7.77 15.49 13.80
C ARG A 185 -6.63 16.37 14.31
N TRP A 186 -5.65 16.68 13.48
CA TRP A 186 -4.57 17.60 13.84
C TRP A 186 -5.08 19.00 14.21
N HIS A 187 -6.03 19.55 13.45
CA HIS A 187 -6.64 20.85 13.77
C HIS A 187 -7.52 20.80 15.02
N GLY A 188 -8.31 19.74 15.20
CA GLY A 188 -9.15 19.59 16.40
C GLY A 188 -8.32 19.60 17.69
N VAL A 189 -7.20 18.86 17.70
CA VAL A 189 -6.33 18.79 18.88
C VAL A 189 -5.57 20.08 19.15
N LYS A 190 -5.39 20.96 18.16
CA LYS A 190 -4.77 22.29 18.34
C LYS A 190 -5.75 23.35 18.84
N ALA A 191 -7.06 23.11 18.67
CA ALA A 191 -8.11 24.05 19.05
C ALA A 191 -8.59 23.85 20.50
N ASP A 192 -8.35 22.65 21.05
CA ASP A 192 -8.54 22.28 22.46
C ASP A 192 -7.29 22.65 23.30
#